data_AF-A0A9D6J321-F1
#
_entry.id   AF-A0A9D6J321-F1
#
_cell.length_a   1.000
_cell.length_b   1.000
_cell.length_c   1.000
_cell.angle_alpha   90.00
_cell.angle_beta   90.00
_cell.angle_gamma   90.00
#
_symmetry.space_group_name_H-M   'P 1'
#
loop_
_entity.id
_entity.type
_entity.pdbx_description
1 polymer ?
#
loop_
_entity_poly.entity_id
_entity_poly.type
_entity_poly.pdbx_seq_one_letter_code
_entity_poly.pdbx_strand_id
1 'polypeptide(L)'
;MRQRFTLAMPSTRRFLVSLRIGLLDRLLDERDRWALWLPVMFGLGIAVYFALRFEPPLWLGLGGVAVTAAFGLAVRRRQWDSSGLAIAGLVALAMLAAGFTTAQWRTASVAAPVLAKRIGPTAITGRVS
;
A
#
# COMPACT_ATOMS: atom_id res chain seq x y z
N MET A 1 11.46 13.45 60.70
CA MET A 1 10.87 12.26 60.04
C MET A 1 10.96 12.42 58.53
N ARG A 2 11.90 11.75 57.85
CA ARG A 2 12.04 11.77 56.37
C ARG A 2 11.30 10.57 55.79
N GLN A 3 10.11 10.78 55.21
CA GLN A 3 9.47 9.76 54.40
C GLN A 3 10.20 9.68 53.06
N ARG A 4 10.92 8.57 52.85
CA ARG A 4 11.48 8.20 51.55
C ARG A 4 10.31 7.89 50.62
N PHE A 5 9.95 8.84 49.76
CA PHE A 5 9.17 8.57 48.56
C PHE A 5 10.05 7.74 47.61
N THR A 6 10.11 6.43 47.86
CA THR A 6 10.55 5.46 46.86
C THR A 6 9.49 5.45 45.76
N LEU A 7 9.66 6.30 44.75
CA LEU A 7 9.01 6.16 43.45
C LEU A 7 9.37 4.77 42.93
N ALA A 8 8.50 3.79 43.19
CA ALA A 8 8.59 2.49 42.56
C ALA A 8 8.35 2.72 41.07
N MET A 9 9.43 2.99 40.32
CA MET A 9 9.34 3.10 38.87
C MET A 9 8.73 1.78 38.37
N PRO A 10 7.61 1.81 37.64
CA PRO A 10 7.09 0.62 37.02
C PRO A 10 8.21 0.06 36.14
N SER A 11 8.53 -1.22 36.32
CA SER A 11 9.60 -1.86 35.54
C SER A 11 9.34 -1.60 34.05
N THR A 12 10.36 -1.14 33.32
CA THR A 12 10.27 -0.65 31.94
C THR A 12 9.43 -1.55 31.03
N ARG A 13 9.50 -2.88 31.25
CA ARG A 13 8.73 -3.88 30.52
C ARG A 13 7.21 -3.78 30.71
N ARG A 14 6.72 -3.50 31.94
CA ARG A 14 5.27 -3.35 32.20
C ARG A 14 4.72 -2.05 31.62
N PHE A 15 5.51 -0.97 31.70
CA PHE A 15 5.15 0.31 31.10
C PHE A 15 4.97 0.18 29.58
N LEU A 16 5.93 -0.44 28.89
CA LEU A 16 5.87 -0.67 27.44
C LEU A 16 4.67 -1.54 27.02
N VAL A 17 4.34 -2.58 27.80
CA VAL A 17 3.18 -3.44 27.51
C VAL A 17 1.87 -2.68 27.71
N SER A 18 1.74 -1.91 28.80
CA SER A 18 0.52 -1.10 29.05
C SER A 18 0.30 -0.02 28.00
N LEU A 19 1.40 0.61 27.53
CA LEU A 19 1.35 1.61 26.47
C LEU A 19 0.93 0.97 25.14
N ARG A 20 1.47 -0.20 24.82
CA ARG A 20 1.09 -0.96 23.62
C ARG A 20 -0.40 -1.29 23.62
N ILE A 21 -0.92 -1.85 24.71
CA ILE A 21 -2.33 -2.28 24.78
C ILE A 21 -3.26 -1.06 24.64
N GLY A 22 -3.01 0.01 25.40
CA GLY A 22 -3.83 1.22 25.31
C GLY A 22 -3.77 1.93 23.94
N LEU A 23 -2.67 1.80 23.20
CA LEU A 23 -2.58 2.32 21.84
C LEU A 23 -3.35 1.45 20.83
N LEU A 24 -3.25 0.13 20.98
CA LEU A 24 -3.96 -0.81 20.11
C LEU A 24 -5.48 -0.67 20.25
N ASP A 25 -5.98 -0.50 21.48
CA ASP A 25 -7.42 -0.32 21.72
C ASP A 25 -7.95 0.96 21.06
N ARG A 26 -7.24 2.08 21.20
CA ARG A 26 -7.60 3.34 20.53
C ARG A 26 -7.58 3.24 19.01
N LEU A 27 -6.61 2.51 18.45
CA LEU A 27 -6.55 2.28 17.00
C LEU A 27 -7.73 1.43 16.52
N LEU A 28 -8.14 0.42 17.30
CA LEU A 28 -9.27 -0.44 16.97
C LEU A 28 -10.61 0.30 17.10
N ASP A 29 -10.74 1.26 18.01
CA ASP A 29 -11.92 2.14 18.11
C ASP A 29 -12.12 3.01 16.86
N GLU A 30 -11.04 3.34 16.13
CA GLU A 30 -11.10 4.15 14.90
C GLU A 30 -11.28 3.32 13.62
N ARG A 31 -11.58 2.01 13.73
CA ARG A 31 -11.65 1.08 12.58
C ARG A 31 -12.58 1.55 11.46
N ASP A 32 -13.67 2.22 11.80
CA ASP A 32 -14.65 2.70 10.81
C ASP A 32 -14.05 3.75 9.87
N ARG A 33 -13.01 4.48 10.32
CA ARG A 33 -12.32 5.51 9.52
C ARG A 33 -11.26 4.90 8.60
N TRP A 34 -10.85 3.65 8.81
CA TRP A 34 -9.80 3.02 8.01
C TRP A 34 -10.22 2.81 6.56
N ALA A 35 -11.52 2.61 6.30
CA ALA A 35 -12.06 2.50 4.94
C ALA A 35 -11.82 3.78 4.11
N LEU A 36 -11.75 4.95 4.76
CA LEU A 36 -11.52 6.24 4.09
C LEU A 36 -10.10 6.35 3.52
N TRP A 37 -9.16 5.54 4.01
CA TRP A 37 -7.78 5.53 3.54
C TRP A 37 -7.54 4.59 2.35
N LEU A 38 -8.50 3.74 2.00
CA LEU A 38 -8.42 2.86 0.82
C LEU A 38 -8.11 3.62 -0.47
N PRO A 39 -8.84 4.70 -0.84
CA PRO A 39 -8.52 5.47 -2.04
C PRO A 39 -7.12 6.13 -1.97
N VAL A 40 -6.66 6.51 -0.77
CA VAL A 40 -5.32 7.08 -0.58
C VAL A 40 -4.24 6.04 -0.87
N MET A 41 -4.38 4.82 -0.35
CA MET A 41 -3.42 3.73 -0.60
C MET A 41 -3.41 3.32 -2.07
N PHE A 42 -4.57 3.27 -2.70
CA PHE A 42 -4.70 3.02 -4.13
C PHE A 42 -3.99 4.11 -4.97
N GLY A 43 -4.28 5.38 -4.68
CA GLY A 43 -3.60 6.51 -5.33
C GLY A 43 -2.10 6.53 -5.10
N LEU A 44 -1.64 6.13 -3.91
CA LEU A 44 -0.21 6.00 -3.60
C LEU A 44 0.45 4.94 -4.48
N GLY A 45 -0.20 3.80 -4.72
CA GLY A 45 0.30 2.78 -5.64
C GLY A 45 0.50 3.32 -7.07
N ILE A 46 -0.46 4.12 -7.55
CA ILE A 46 -0.35 4.81 -8.84
C ILE A 46 0.81 5.82 -8.84
N ALA A 47 0.93 6.63 -7.79
CA ALA A 47 1.99 7.62 -7.66
C ALA A 47 3.38 6.96 -7.65
N VAL A 48 3.54 5.83 -6.96
CA VAL A 48 4.79 5.04 -6.96
C VAL A 48 5.12 4.54 -8.36
N TYR A 49 4.13 4.08 -9.13
CA TYR A 49 4.35 3.66 -10.52
C TYR A 49 4.90 4.80 -11.38
N PHE A 50 4.30 6.00 -11.31
CA PHE A 50 4.75 7.15 -12.10
C PHE A 50 6.03 7.82 -11.56
N ALA A 51 6.37 7.60 -10.29
CA ALA A 51 7.64 8.06 -9.73
C ALA A 51 8.84 7.26 -10.24
N LEU A 52 8.62 6.04 -10.77
CA LEU A 52 9.66 5.26 -11.40
C LEU A 52 10.09 5.90 -12.72
N ARG A 53 11.40 6.11 -12.88
CA ARG A 53 12.01 6.74 -14.06
C ARG A 53 12.19 5.80 -15.25
N PHE A 54 11.91 4.51 -15.06
CA PHE A 54 12.03 3.45 -16.06
C PHE A 54 10.72 2.69 -16.13
N GLU A 55 10.42 2.07 -17.27
CA GLU A 55 9.23 1.24 -17.41
C GLU A 55 9.41 -0.06 -16.61
N PRO A 56 8.70 -0.25 -15.48
CA PRO A 56 8.83 -1.47 -14.72
C PRO A 56 8.25 -2.63 -15.54
N PRO A 57 8.93 -3.78 -15.58
CA PRO A 57 8.40 -4.95 -16.27
C PRO A 57 7.10 -5.45 -15.64
N LEU A 58 6.18 -6.00 -16.46
CA LEU A 58 4.82 -6.38 -16.08
C LEU A 58 4.76 -7.36 -14.88
N TRP A 59 5.80 -8.16 -14.70
CA TRP A 59 5.88 -9.10 -13.57
C TRP A 59 6.05 -8.41 -12.22
N LEU A 60 6.47 -7.13 -12.15
CA LEU A 60 6.56 -6.41 -10.87
C LEU A 60 5.18 -6.14 -10.27
N GLY A 61 4.20 -5.71 -11.06
CA GLY A 61 2.83 -5.52 -10.60
C GLY A 61 2.21 -6.84 -10.15
N LEU A 62 2.31 -7.89 -10.99
CA LEU A 62 1.85 -9.23 -10.65
C LEU A 62 2.57 -9.81 -9.42
N GLY A 63 3.87 -9.55 -9.29
CA GLY A 63 4.68 -9.93 -8.15
C GLY A 63 4.22 -9.25 -6.86
N GLY A 64 3.90 -7.95 -6.91
CA GLY A 64 3.34 -7.22 -5.77
C GLY A 64 2.00 -7.81 -5.31
N VAL A 65 1.12 -8.16 -6.25
CA VAL A 65 -0.15 -8.84 -5.95
C VAL A 65 0.10 -10.22 -5.34
N ALA A 66 1.00 -11.02 -5.91
CA ALA A 66 1.33 -12.36 -5.43
C ALA A 66 1.94 -12.34 -4.01
N VAL A 67 2.86 -11.42 -3.74
CA VAL A 67 3.46 -11.23 -2.41
C VAL A 67 2.40 -10.85 -1.39
N THR A 68 1.50 -9.93 -1.76
CA THR A 68 0.40 -9.52 -0.87
C THR A 68 -0.55 -10.69 -0.57
N ALA A 69 -0.89 -11.49 -1.57
CA ALA A 69 -1.72 -12.68 -1.39
C ALA A 69 -1.03 -13.75 -0.54
N ALA A 70 0.26 -14.00 -0.77
CA ALA A 70 1.06 -14.93 0.02
C ALA A 70 1.16 -14.49 1.48
N PHE A 71 1.36 -13.21 1.73
CA PHE A 71 1.36 -12.63 3.07
C PHE A 71 0.00 -12.80 3.76
N GLY A 72 -1.09 -12.53 3.04
CA GLY A 72 -2.45 -12.77 3.55
C GLY A 72 -2.71 -14.23 3.91
N LEU A 73 -2.24 -15.17 3.08
CA LEU A 73 -2.35 -16.60 3.36
C LEU A 73 -1.51 -17.01 4.58
N ALA A 74 -0.31 -16.44 4.73
CA ALA A 74 0.56 -16.70 5.88
C ALA A 74 -0.07 -16.20 7.20
N VAL A 75 -0.67 -14.99 7.18
CA VAL A 75 -1.42 -14.43 8.32
C VAL A 75 -2.60 -15.35 8.68
N ARG A 76 -3.38 -15.79 7.69
CA ARG A 76 -4.51 -16.70 7.90
C ARG A 76 -4.08 -18.05 8.48
N ARG A 77 -2.97 -18.62 8.01
CA ARG A 77 -2.47 -19.94 8.43
C ARG A 77 -1.89 -19.95 9.83
N ARG A 78 -1.25 -18.87 10.27
CA ARG A 78 -0.60 -18.81 11.59
C ARG A 78 -1.57 -18.59 12.75
N GLN A 79 -2.88 -18.46 12.50
CA GLN A 79 -3.86 -18.05 13.52
C GLN A 79 -3.33 -16.89 14.38
N TRP A 80 -2.54 -16.01 13.76
CA TRP A 80 -2.08 -14.82 14.44
C TRP A 80 -3.37 -14.11 14.84
N ASP A 81 -3.61 -13.96 16.16
CA ASP A 81 -4.83 -13.36 16.70
C ASP A 81 -5.26 -12.28 15.75
N SER A 82 -6.39 -12.51 15.08
CA SER A 82 -6.82 -11.80 13.86
C SER A 82 -7.22 -10.38 14.22
N SER A 83 -6.20 -9.65 14.64
CA SER A 83 -6.24 -8.30 15.14
C SER A 83 -6.68 -7.47 13.95
N GLY A 84 -7.70 -6.62 14.14
CA GLY A 84 -8.22 -5.78 13.05
C GLY A 84 -7.10 -5.03 12.30
N LEU A 85 -6.02 -4.68 13.01
CA LEU A 85 -4.81 -4.07 12.49
C LEU A 85 -4.08 -4.90 11.41
N ALA A 86 -3.96 -6.22 11.58
CA ALA A 86 -3.26 -7.07 10.60
C ALA A 86 -4.06 -7.17 9.30
N ILE A 87 -5.39 -7.29 9.42
CA ILE A 87 -6.31 -7.29 8.27
C ILE A 87 -6.28 -5.92 7.59
N ALA A 88 -6.33 -4.83 8.35
CA ALA A 88 -6.26 -3.48 7.79
C ALA A 88 -4.94 -3.23 7.05
N GLY A 89 -3.81 -3.66 7.61
CA GLY A 89 -2.51 -3.59 6.95
C GLY A 89 -2.46 -4.41 5.65
N LEU A 90 -3.04 -5.62 5.65
CA LEU A 90 -3.15 -6.45 4.45
C LEU A 90 -4.01 -5.78 3.36
N VAL A 91 -5.16 -5.21 3.74
CA VAL A 91 -6.04 -4.51 2.81
C VAL A 91 -5.37 -3.25 2.26
N ALA A 92 -4.67 -2.47 3.10
CA ALA A 92 -3.91 -1.31 2.66
C ALA A 92 -2.81 -1.70 1.64
N LEU A 93 -2.06 -2.76 1.92
CA LEU A 93 -1.04 -3.29 1.01
C LEU A 93 -1.66 -3.77 -0.30
N ALA A 94 -2.82 -4.44 -0.24
CA ALA A 94 -3.55 -4.88 -1.43
C ALA A 94 -4.05 -3.71 -2.28
N MET A 95 -4.55 -2.64 -1.66
CA MET A 95 -4.96 -1.41 -2.37
C MET A 95 -3.77 -0.73 -3.04
N LEU A 96 -2.61 -0.66 -2.36
CA LEU A 96 -1.39 -0.12 -2.94
C LEU A 96 -0.92 -0.96 -4.15
N ALA A 97 -0.88 -2.29 -4.02
CA ALA A 97 -0.52 -3.18 -5.12
C ALA A 97 -1.51 -3.12 -6.29
N ALA A 98 -2.81 -2.95 -6.01
CA ALA A 98 -3.84 -2.76 -7.02
C ALA A 98 -3.66 -1.43 -7.77
N GLY A 99 -3.38 -0.34 -7.06
CA GLY A 99 -3.10 0.97 -7.67
C GLY A 99 -1.88 0.92 -8.59
N PHE A 100 -0.79 0.30 -8.14
CA PHE A 100 0.41 0.13 -8.96
C PHE A 100 0.12 -0.72 -10.21
N THR A 101 -0.53 -1.87 -10.05
CA THR A 101 -0.82 -2.80 -11.16
C THR A 101 -1.78 -2.17 -12.17
N THR A 102 -2.77 -1.40 -11.72
CA THR A 102 -3.71 -0.71 -12.61
C THR A 102 -3.01 0.38 -13.44
N ALA A 103 -2.12 1.17 -12.85
CA ALA A 103 -1.29 2.13 -13.57
C ALA A 103 -0.39 1.44 -14.61
N GLN A 104 0.23 0.32 -14.23
CA GLN A 104 1.04 -0.50 -15.12
C GLN A 104 0.24 -1.07 -16.29
N TRP A 105 -0.92 -1.66 -16.03
CA TRP A 105 -1.81 -2.21 -17.06
C TRP A 105 -2.31 -1.12 -18.01
N ARG A 106 -2.67 0.05 -17.48
CA ARG A 106 -3.12 1.19 -18.28
C ARG A 106 -2.03 1.67 -19.22
N THR A 107 -0.81 1.78 -18.72
CA THR A 107 0.36 2.20 -19.53
C THR A 107 0.64 1.18 -20.63
N ALA A 108 0.59 -0.12 -20.32
CA ALA A 108 0.77 -1.17 -21.32
C ALA A 108 -0.36 -1.21 -22.37
N SER A 109 -1.61 -0.92 -21.98
CA SER A 109 -2.77 -0.92 -22.89
C SER A 109 -2.81 0.28 -23.83
N VAL A 110 -2.26 1.42 -23.38
CA VAL A 110 -2.21 2.69 -24.13
C VAL A 110 -0.89 2.85 -24.86
N ALA A 111 0.05 1.91 -24.70
CA ALA A 111 1.25 1.82 -25.53
C ALA A 111 0.83 1.61 -27.00
N ALA A 112 0.60 2.72 -27.69
CA ALA A 112 0.29 2.71 -29.10
C ALA A 112 1.44 1.99 -29.83
N PRO A 113 1.14 1.21 -30.89
CA PRO A 113 2.19 0.65 -31.72
C PRO A 113 3.02 1.82 -32.26
N VAL A 114 4.20 2.02 -31.66
CA VAL A 114 5.15 3.04 -32.10
C VAL A 114 5.40 2.76 -33.57
N LEU A 115 5.14 3.73 -34.45
CA LEU A 115 5.28 3.54 -35.89
C LEU A 115 6.64 2.90 -36.17
N ALA A 116 6.62 1.62 -36.51
CA ALA A 116 7.83 0.83 -36.78
C ALA A 116 8.58 1.36 -38.00
N LYS A 117 7.96 2.27 -38.76
CA LYS A 117 8.49 2.88 -39.97
C LYS A 117 8.51 4.39 -39.80
N ARG A 118 9.70 5.00 -39.82
CA ARG A 118 9.84 6.43 -40.06
C ARG A 118 9.26 6.72 -41.44
N ILE A 119 8.04 7.23 -41.48
CA ILE A 119 7.53 7.90 -42.68
C ILE A 119 8.35 9.20 -42.77
N GLY A 120 8.98 9.46 -43.91
CA GLY A 120 9.74 10.69 -44.13
C GLY A 120 8.84 11.94 -44.05
N PRO A 121 9.35 13.13 -44.40
CA PRO A 121 8.53 14.33 -44.48
C PRO A 121 7.40 14.11 -45.49
N THR A 122 6.19 13.84 -45.00
CA THR A 122 5.00 13.63 -45.83
C THR A 122 4.05 14.80 -45.60
N ALA A 123 3.58 15.42 -46.68
CA ALA A 123 2.63 16.52 -46.62
C ALA A 123 1.29 16.01 -46.04
N ILE A 124 0.85 16.62 -44.95
CA ILE A 124 -0.43 16.33 -44.30
C ILE A 124 -1.40 17.45 -44.67
N THR A 125 -2.47 17.14 -45.39
CA THR A 125 -3.57 18.09 -45.67
C THR A 125 -4.77 17.72 -44.81
N GLY A 126 -5.21 18.63 -43.95
CA GLY A 126 -6.44 18.51 -43.17
C GLY A 126 -7.55 19.36 -43.77
N ARG A 127 -8.75 18.81 -43.90
CA ARG A 127 -9.97 19.57 -44.22
C ARG A 127 -10.75 19.78 -42.93
N VAL A 128 -11.03 21.04 -42.59
CA VAL A 128 -11.99 21.38 -41.53
C VAL A 128 -13.34 21.58 -42.21
N SER A 129 -14.34 20.81 -41.79
CA SER A 129 -15.74 20.93 -42.20
C SER A 129 -16.59 21.26 -40.99
#